data_AF-A0A523U074-F1
#
_entry.id   AF-A0A523U074-F1
#
_cell.length_a   1.000
_cell.length_b   1.000
_cell.length_c   1.000
_cell.angle_alpha   90.00
_cell.angle_beta   90.00
_cell.angle_gamma   90.00
#
_symmetry.space_group_name_H-M   'P 1'
#
loop_
_entity.id
_entity.type
_entity.pdbx_description
1 polymer ?
#
loop_
_entity_poly.entity_id
_entity_poly.type
_entity_poly.pdbx_seq_one_letter_code
_entity_poly.pdbx_strand_id
1 'polypeptide(L)'
;MKPKTKNTQLDRKDEILRRLRCTEGHLGGIVRMVEAERPNPAILAQLGAVKGALEKVTLSLLQQQIYGMFSAQEMMKDNEDLDALLEDVAELMLALRLRYAVSQRRIGIGPRHANVLPD
;
A
#
# COMPACT_ATOMS: atom_id res chain seq x y z
N MET A 1 9.76 15.76 -35.51
CA MET A 1 9.90 15.69 -34.05
C MET A 1 9.75 14.23 -33.65
N LYS A 2 10.81 13.54 -33.22
CA LYS A 2 10.73 12.10 -32.88
C LYS A 2 9.98 11.94 -31.54
N PRO A 3 9.07 10.95 -31.40
CA PRO A 3 8.42 10.71 -30.12
C PRO A 3 9.47 10.21 -29.12
N LYS A 4 9.66 10.92 -28.00
CA LYS A 4 10.41 10.41 -26.85
C LYS A 4 9.60 9.29 -26.23
N THR A 5 9.93 8.04 -26.55
CA THR A 5 9.52 6.87 -25.78
C THR A 5 10.07 7.03 -24.37
N LYS A 6 9.25 7.54 -23.44
CA LYS A 6 9.60 7.58 -22.01
C LYS A 6 9.76 6.14 -21.54
N ASN A 7 10.83 5.88 -20.80
CA ASN A 7 11.18 4.55 -20.34
C ASN A 7 10.26 4.16 -19.16
N THR A 8 9.03 3.71 -19.49
CA THR A 8 7.89 3.52 -18.57
C THR A 8 8.19 2.65 -17.34
N GLN A 9 9.18 1.75 -17.41
CA GLN A 9 9.57 0.89 -16.28
C GLN A 9 10.53 1.57 -15.29
N LEU A 10 11.50 2.36 -15.75
CA LEU A 10 12.38 3.13 -14.85
C LEU A 10 11.55 4.13 -14.04
N ASP A 11 10.61 4.81 -14.71
CA ASP A 11 9.72 5.80 -14.08
C ASP A 11 8.88 5.19 -12.93
N ARG A 12 8.47 3.92 -13.04
CA ARG A 12 7.70 3.22 -11.98
C ARG A 12 8.55 2.86 -10.76
N LYS A 13 9.75 2.34 -10.99
CA LYS A 13 10.70 2.02 -9.91
C LYS A 13 11.05 3.28 -9.12
N ASP A 14 11.33 4.38 -9.81
CA ASP A 14 11.70 5.64 -9.17
C ASP A 14 10.55 6.23 -8.35
N GLU A 15 9.31 6.11 -8.84
CA GLU A 15 8.12 6.53 -8.09
C GLU A 15 7.89 5.68 -6.82
N ILE A 16 8.07 4.36 -6.90
CA ILE A 16 7.97 3.47 -5.74
C ILE A 16 9.02 3.85 -4.69
N LEU A 17 10.27 4.02 -5.12
CA LEU A 17 11.37 4.42 -4.23
C LEU A 17 11.12 5.81 -3.62
N ARG A 18 10.58 6.76 -4.39
CA ARG A 18 10.21 8.09 -3.89
C ARG A 18 9.16 8.00 -2.78
N ARG A 19 8.11 7.19 -2.96
CA ARG A 19 7.06 6.98 -1.96
C ARG A 19 7.58 6.29 -0.70
N LEU A 20 8.44 5.29 -0.86
CA LEU A 20 9.08 4.60 0.27
C LEU A 20 9.92 5.57 1.10
N ARG A 21 10.78 6.38 0.47
CA ARG A 21 11.58 7.41 1.16
C ARG A 21 10.72 8.44 1.90
N CYS A 22 9.62 8.88 1.29
CA CYS A 22 8.68 9.80 1.94
C CYS A 22 8.06 9.14 3.19
N THR A 23 7.70 7.86 3.08
CA THR A 23 7.08 7.11 4.17
C THR A 23 8.05 6.85 5.31
N GLU A 24 9.32 6.57 4.99
CA GLU A 24 10.43 6.50 5.95
C GLU A 24 10.59 7.83 6.70
N GLY A 25 10.55 8.96 6.00
CA GLY A 25 10.58 10.29 6.61
C GLY A 25 9.42 10.52 7.59
N HIS A 26 8.21 10.11 7.22
CA HIS A 26 7.04 10.18 8.11
C HIS A 26 7.20 9.29 9.35
N LEU A 27 7.72 8.07 9.19
CA LEU A 27 8.00 7.18 10.32
C LEU A 27 9.05 7.80 11.25
N GLY A 28 10.11 8.40 10.71
CA GLY A 28 11.08 9.17 11.50
C GLY A 28 10.45 10.37 12.22
N GLY A 29 9.46 11.03 11.61
CA GLY A 29 8.66 12.06 12.27
C GLY A 29 7.88 11.52 13.48
N ILE A 30 7.28 10.33 13.35
CA ILE A 30 6.57 9.67 14.44
C ILE A 30 7.52 9.30 15.58
N VAL A 31 8.72 8.80 15.28
CA VAL A 31 9.75 8.52 16.30
C VAL A 31 10.03 9.78 17.13
N ARG A 32 10.28 10.92 16.47
CA ARG A 32 10.49 12.21 17.16
C ARG A 32 9.28 12.66 17.98
N MET A 33 8.06 12.37 17.51
CA MET A 33 6.85 12.68 18.26
C MET A 33 6.75 11.86 19.55
N VAL A 34 7.18 10.60 19.51
CA VAL A 34 7.22 9.73 20.71
C VAL A 34 8.31 10.21 21.67
N GLU A 35 9.51 10.50 21.16
CA GLU A 35 10.62 11.05 21.96
C GLU A 35 10.26 12.37 22.64
N ALA A 36 9.44 13.20 21.97
CA ALA A 36 8.94 14.47 22.50
C ALA A 36 7.63 14.35 23.30
N GLU A 37 7.24 13.14 23.70
CA GLU A 37 6.04 12.84 24.50
C GLU A 37 4.75 13.49 23.97
N ARG A 38 4.59 13.52 22.63
CA ARG A 38 3.40 14.10 22.01
C ARG A 38 2.15 13.27 22.34
N PRO A 39 0.96 13.87 22.35
CA PRO A 39 -0.28 13.16 22.68
C PRO A 39 -0.54 11.95 21.76
N ASN A 40 -0.90 10.82 22.37
CA ASN A 40 -1.20 9.56 21.67
C ASN A 40 -2.19 9.70 20.48
N PRO A 41 -3.28 10.50 20.54
CA PRO A 41 -4.17 10.66 19.39
C PRO A 41 -3.47 11.19 18.14
N ALA A 42 -2.51 12.11 18.30
CA ALA A 42 -1.75 12.68 17.18
C ALA A 42 -0.79 11.64 16.59
N ILE A 43 -0.13 10.84 17.45
CA ILE A 43 0.75 9.74 17.03
C ILE A 43 -0.03 8.68 16.26
N LEU A 44 -1.21 8.28 16.78
CA LEU A 44 -2.08 7.30 16.13
C LEU A 44 -2.57 7.78 14.76
N ALA A 45 -2.90 9.07 14.61
CA ALA A 45 -3.27 9.65 13.33
C ALA A 45 -2.13 9.56 12.30
N GLN A 46 -0.90 9.88 12.71
CA GLN A 46 0.28 9.79 11.83
C GLN A 46 0.63 8.35 11.47
N LEU A 47 0.52 7.40 12.40
CA LEU A 47 0.65 5.97 12.12
C LEU A 47 -0.39 5.51 11.08
N GLY A 48 -1.63 6.00 11.17
CA GLY A 48 -2.66 5.76 10.17
C GLY A 48 -2.28 6.28 8.77
N ALA A 49 -1.68 7.47 8.70
CA ALA A 49 -1.19 8.03 7.44
C ALA A 49 -0.04 7.21 6.83
N VAL A 50 0.92 6.76 7.65
CA VAL A 50 2.01 5.87 7.21
C VAL A 50 1.45 4.56 6.68
N LYS A 51 0.49 3.96 7.38
CA LYS A 51 -0.18 2.73 6.93
C LYS A 51 -0.82 2.93 5.55
N GLY A 52 -1.64 3.98 5.36
CA GLY A 52 -2.26 4.27 4.07
C GLY A 52 -1.25 4.56 2.95
N ALA A 53 -0.09 5.15 3.27
CA ALA A 53 0.99 5.36 2.30
C ALA A 53 1.63 4.03 1.86
N LEU A 54 1.93 3.13 2.81
CA LEU A 54 2.45 1.79 2.52
C LEU A 54 1.46 0.97 1.70
N GLU A 55 0.16 1.04 1.99
CA GLU A 55 -0.88 0.34 1.23
C GLU A 55 -0.85 0.73 -0.27
N LYS A 56 -0.66 2.01 -0.57
CA LYS A 56 -0.51 2.49 -1.96
C LYS A 56 0.78 1.98 -2.63
N VAL A 57 1.87 1.85 -1.87
CA VAL A 57 3.13 1.30 -2.40
C VAL A 57 2.96 -0.20 -2.68
N THR A 58 2.32 -0.94 -1.77
CA THR A 58 2.00 -2.36 -1.97
C THR A 58 1.19 -2.57 -3.24
N LEU A 59 0.14 -1.77 -3.46
CA LEU A 59 -0.66 -1.85 -4.70
C LEU A 59 0.16 -1.54 -5.96
N SER A 60 1.10 -0.59 -5.89
CA SER A 60 1.94 -0.24 -7.04
C SER A 60 2.91 -1.37 -7.40
N LEU A 61 3.52 -2.00 -6.39
CA LEU A 61 4.37 -3.19 -6.56
C LEU A 61 3.58 -4.38 -7.10
N LEU A 62 2.36 -4.57 -6.59
CA LEU A 62 1.42 -5.59 -7.06
C LEU A 62 1.16 -5.46 -8.55
N GLN A 63 0.77 -4.25 -8.98
CA GLN A 63 0.52 -3.95 -10.37
C GLN A 63 1.75 -4.25 -11.21
N GLN A 64 2.95 -3.84 -10.76
CA GLN A 64 4.19 -4.14 -11.46
C GLN A 64 4.42 -5.65 -11.61
N GLN A 65 4.17 -6.43 -10.56
CA GLN A 65 4.33 -7.88 -10.58
C GLN A 65 3.37 -8.52 -11.58
N ILE A 66 2.08 -8.15 -11.51
CA ILE A 66 1.03 -8.60 -12.43
C ILE A 66 1.39 -8.26 -13.88
N TYR A 67 1.75 -7.00 -14.18
CA TYR A 67 2.20 -6.59 -15.51
C TYR A 67 3.42 -7.39 -15.98
N GLY A 68 4.37 -7.66 -15.09
CA GLY A 68 5.55 -8.48 -15.38
C GLY A 68 5.18 -9.89 -15.83
N MET A 69 4.25 -10.53 -15.12
CA MET A 69 3.79 -11.87 -15.44
C MET A 69 3.07 -11.92 -16.80
N PHE A 70 2.16 -10.98 -17.08
CA PHE A 70 1.51 -10.88 -18.41
C PHE A 70 2.51 -10.58 -19.53
N SER A 71 3.51 -9.72 -19.30
CA SER A 71 4.53 -9.41 -20.31
C SER A 71 5.49 -10.56 -20.59
N ALA A 72 5.71 -11.45 -19.60
CA ALA A 72 6.44 -12.70 -19.81
C ALA A 72 5.59 -13.73 -20.58
N GLN A 73 4.27 -13.70 -20.38
CA GLN A 73 3.33 -14.63 -20.99
C GLN A 73 2.99 -14.31 -22.46
N GLU A 74 3.05 -13.04 -22.91
CA GLU A 74 2.98 -12.74 -24.36
C GLU A 74 4.09 -13.42 -25.19
N MET A 75 5.12 -13.98 -24.53
CA MET A 75 6.18 -14.79 -25.13
C MET A 75 5.92 -16.32 -25.08
N MET A 76 4.83 -16.79 -24.45
CA MET A 76 4.48 -18.21 -24.25
C MET A 76 3.03 -18.46 -24.71
N LYS A 77 2.80 -19.47 -25.56
CA LYS A 77 1.62 -19.56 -26.45
C LYS A 77 0.50 -20.52 -26.02
N ASP A 78 0.53 -21.11 -24.81
CA ASP A 78 -0.42 -22.17 -24.42
C ASP A 78 -1.32 -21.82 -23.23
N ASN A 79 -2.50 -22.45 -23.15
CA ASN A 79 -3.55 -22.18 -22.14
C ASN A 79 -3.16 -22.57 -20.69
N GLU A 80 -2.23 -23.52 -20.49
CA GLU A 80 -1.78 -23.92 -19.14
C GLU A 80 -1.06 -22.78 -18.41
N ASP A 81 -0.40 -21.88 -19.13
CA ASP A 81 0.27 -20.73 -18.55
C ASP A 81 -0.73 -19.73 -17.94
N LEU A 82 -1.94 -19.64 -18.50
CA LEU A 82 -2.99 -18.73 -18.04
C LEU A 82 -3.55 -19.16 -16.69
N ASP A 83 -3.76 -20.45 -16.47
CA ASP A 83 -4.26 -20.97 -15.19
C ASP A 83 -3.25 -20.75 -14.07
N ALA A 84 -1.95 -20.99 -14.32
CA ALA A 84 -0.88 -20.71 -13.35
C ALA A 84 -0.80 -19.21 -13.01
N LEU A 85 -0.94 -18.34 -14.02
CA LEU A 85 -0.97 -16.89 -13.82
C LEU A 85 -2.15 -16.45 -12.95
N LEU A 86 -3.33 -17.02 -13.19
CA LEU A 86 -4.54 -16.72 -12.41
C LEU A 86 -4.39 -17.19 -10.97
N GLU A 87 -3.74 -18.33 -10.74
CA GLU A 87 -3.46 -18.86 -9.40
C GLU A 87 -2.51 -17.96 -8.62
N ASP A 88 -1.41 -17.51 -9.23
CA ASP A 88 -0.47 -16.55 -8.63
C ASP A 88 -1.16 -15.21 -8.29
N VAL A 89 -2.00 -14.68 -9.18
CA VAL A 89 -2.77 -13.46 -8.94
C VAL A 89 -3.77 -13.66 -7.79
N ALA A 90 -4.42 -14.82 -7.73
CA ALA A 90 -5.37 -15.16 -6.67
C ALA A 90 -4.67 -15.29 -5.30
N GLU A 91 -3.51 -15.94 -5.24
CA GLU A 91 -2.70 -16.06 -4.02
C GLU A 91 -2.26 -14.67 -3.52
N LEU A 92 -1.81 -13.82 -4.43
CA LEU A 92 -1.40 -12.46 -4.17
C LEU A 92 -2.56 -11.60 -3.62
N MET A 93 -3.76 -11.73 -4.20
CA MET A 93 -4.99 -11.07 -3.71
C MET A 93 -5.43 -11.61 -2.35
N LEU A 94 -5.33 -12.91 -2.10
CA LEU A 94 -5.67 -13.53 -0.82
C LEU A 94 -4.70 -13.09 0.29
N ALA A 95 -3.40 -13.03 -0.02
CA ALA A 95 -2.36 -12.55 0.88
C ALA A 95 -2.54 -11.09 1.28
N LEU A 96 -3.11 -10.26 0.39
CA LEU A 96 -3.58 -8.92 0.74
C LEU A 96 -4.81 -9.02 1.65
N ARG A 97 -5.87 -9.72 1.24
CA ARG A 97 -7.14 -9.81 1.98
C ARG A 97 -6.95 -10.25 3.44
N LEU A 98 -6.08 -11.22 3.70
CA LEU A 98 -5.80 -11.71 5.06
C LEU A 98 -5.11 -10.65 5.94
N ARG A 99 -4.19 -9.86 5.36
CA ARG A 99 -3.52 -8.76 6.06
C ARG A 99 -4.45 -7.57 6.35
N TYR A 100 -5.45 -7.34 5.49
CA TYR A 100 -6.45 -6.27 5.69
C TYR A 100 -7.61 -6.67 6.63
N ALA A 101 -8.02 -7.94 6.66
CA ALA A 101 -9.10 -8.41 7.55
C ALA A 101 -8.76 -8.28 9.04
N VAL A 102 -7.46 -8.37 9.40
CA VAL A 102 -6.97 -8.15 10.77
C VAL A 102 -6.99 -6.65 11.14
N SER A 103 -6.87 -5.75 10.16
CA SER A 103 -6.88 -4.30 10.38
C SER A 103 -8.29 -3.70 10.61
N GLN A 104 -9.36 -4.31 10.08
CA GLN A 104 -10.73 -3.78 10.16
C GLN A 104 -11.48 -4.19 11.44
N ARG A 105 -11.02 -5.22 12.17
CA ARG A 105 -11.67 -5.68 13.42
C ARG A 105 -11.11 -5.08 14.70
N ARG A 106 -9.95 -4.40 14.66
CA ARG A 106 -9.22 -3.98 15.88
C ARG A 106 -9.17 -2.48 16.14
N ILE A 107 -9.73 -1.64 15.26
CA ILE A 107 -9.93 -0.22 15.56
C ILE A 107 -11.40 -0.01 15.88
N GLY A 108 -11.78 -0.40 17.09
CA GLY A 108 -13.05 0.01 17.70
C GLY A 108 -13.07 1.52 17.92
N ILE A 109 -13.35 2.29 16.87
CA ILE A 109 -13.92 3.63 17.01
C ILE A 109 -15.44 3.41 17.01
N GLY A 110 -15.97 2.94 18.14
CA GLY A 110 -17.38 3.13 18.44
C GLY A 110 -17.69 4.63 18.50
N PRO A 111 -18.93 5.06 18.20
CA PRO A 111 -19.30 6.47 18.28
C PRO A 111 -19.04 6.97 19.71
N ARG A 112 -18.00 7.80 19.89
CA ARG A 112 -17.76 8.50 21.16
C ARG A 112 -18.62 9.75 21.16
N HIS A 113 -19.53 9.80 22.13
CA HIS A 113 -20.31 10.95 22.58
C HIS A 113 -21.33 11.52 21.57
N ALA A 114 -22.51 10.89 21.53
CA ALA A 114 -23.74 11.67 21.43
C ALA A 114 -24.07 12.19 22.84
N ASN A 115 -23.81 13.47 23.05
CA ASN A 115 -24.34 14.38 24.06
C ASN A 115 -25.16 13.78 25.23
N VAL A 116 -24.60 13.91 26.45
CA VAL A 116 -25.40 14.13 27.67
C VAL A 116 -25.29 15.63 28.01
N LEU A 117 -26.44 16.23 28.31
CA LEU A 117 -26.80 17.66 28.53
C LEU A 117 -25.95 18.45 29.55
N PRO A 118 -26.08 19.80 29.55
CA PRO A 118 -26.85 20.49 30.61
C PRO A 118 -27.74 21.63 30.04
N ASP A 119 -28.87 22.08 30.60
CA ASP A 119 -29.71 21.72 31.77
C ASP A 119 -31.16 21.49 31.28
#